data_AF-A0A934HG42-F1
#
_entry.id   AF-A0A934HG42-F1
#
_cell.length_a   1.000
_cell.length_b   1.000
_cell.length_c   1.000
_cell.angle_alpha   90.00
_cell.angle_beta   90.00
_cell.angle_gamma   90.00
#
_symmetry.space_group_name_H-M   'P 1'
#
loop_
_entity.id
_entity.type
_entity.pdbx_description
1 polymer ?
#
loop_
_entity_poly.entity_id
_entity_poly.type
_entity_poly.pdbx_seq_one_letter_code
_entity_poly.pdbx_strand_id
1 'polypeptide(L)'
;MNTKKGVYGERGNSPVGGVHPKFRRRNFFIKKGLQSKFILGFTVSVLGGFLINLLLVYYLIDRELSQELFKIHLKIQTTSEIAGPVLWKLGAITVPCIIAAAYVIGYYLTKGVEEPLLAFEAAVKKTGKGDFTQKLPKKAPGELPVFFNKMTSSLEKTFTAVKDASSDIEKTCESLYTAVSVTRPFSRAQAEDALQKVSSARAGLHESLSKIKV
;
A
#
# COMPACT_ATOMS: atom_id res chain seq x y z
N MET A 1 -24.83 75.64 -29.64
CA MET A 1 -24.42 76.14 -28.31
C MET A 1 -24.35 74.93 -27.38
N ASN A 2 -23.27 74.79 -26.58
CA ASN A 2 -22.79 73.60 -25.83
C ASN A 2 -22.25 72.45 -26.70
N THR A 3 -20.95 72.16 -26.89
CA THR A 3 -19.70 72.14 -26.09
C THR A 3 -19.67 71.16 -24.90
N LYS A 4 -19.03 69.99 -25.08
CA LYS A 4 -17.66 69.69 -24.60
C LYS A 4 -17.34 68.17 -24.67
N LYS A 5 -16.14 67.88 -25.21
CA LYS A 5 -15.05 66.97 -24.74
C LYS A 5 -15.46 65.55 -24.28
N GLY A 6 -14.86 64.43 -24.70
CA GLY A 6 -13.53 64.17 -25.24
C GLY A 6 -12.89 63.00 -24.49
N VAL A 7 -12.15 62.16 -25.23
CA VAL A 7 -10.99 61.34 -24.80
C VAL A 7 -11.23 60.12 -23.89
N TYR A 8 -11.08 58.90 -24.43
CA TYR A 8 -9.89 58.04 -24.26
C TYR A 8 -10.20 56.63 -24.78
N GLY A 9 -9.32 56.10 -25.63
CA GLY A 9 -9.29 54.68 -25.96
C GLY A 9 -8.64 53.90 -24.83
N GLU A 10 -9.24 52.77 -24.46
CA GLU A 10 -8.56 51.70 -23.73
C GLU A 10 -8.45 50.48 -24.63
N ARG A 11 -7.20 50.18 -25.01
CA ARG A 11 -6.79 48.83 -25.38
C ARG A 11 -6.61 48.02 -24.10
N GLY A 12 -7.16 46.81 -24.13
CA GLY A 12 -6.56 45.65 -23.50
C GLY A 12 -6.98 45.37 -22.06
N ASN A 13 -7.75 44.30 -21.87
CA ASN A 13 -7.25 43.19 -21.06
C ASN A 13 -8.10 41.93 -21.31
N SER A 14 -7.42 40.82 -21.52
CA SER A 14 -7.97 39.48 -21.72
C SER A 14 -8.73 38.99 -20.49
N PRO A 15 -9.92 38.36 -20.61
CA PRO A 15 -10.39 37.47 -19.57
C PRO A 15 -9.70 36.12 -19.77
N VAL A 16 -8.53 35.95 -19.13
CA VAL A 16 -7.98 34.62 -18.87
C VAL A 16 -8.96 33.94 -17.93
N GLY A 17 -9.93 33.23 -18.50
CA GLY A 17 -10.87 32.37 -17.80
C GLY A 17 -10.11 31.22 -17.15
N GLY A 18 -9.56 31.49 -15.96
CA GLY A 18 -9.04 30.48 -15.06
C GLY A 18 -10.19 29.61 -14.61
N VAL A 19 -10.42 28.51 -15.31
CA VAL A 19 -11.24 27.40 -14.83
C VAL A 19 -10.50 26.81 -13.63
N HIS A 20 -10.81 27.32 -12.43
CA HIS A 20 -10.40 26.65 -11.21
C HIS A 20 -10.92 25.21 -11.26
N PRO A 21 -10.05 24.19 -11.19
CA PRO A 21 -10.51 22.82 -11.15
C PRO A 21 -11.36 22.64 -9.90
N LYS A 22 -12.65 22.44 -10.10
CA LYS A 22 -13.66 22.09 -9.09
C LYS A 22 -13.08 20.98 -8.23
N PHE A 23 -12.76 21.27 -6.97
CA PHE A 23 -12.24 20.31 -6.00
C PHE A 23 -13.22 19.13 -5.87
N ARG A 24 -12.96 18.07 -6.64
CA ARG A 24 -13.72 16.83 -6.62
C ARG A 24 -13.36 16.13 -5.32
N ARG A 25 -14.26 16.20 -4.32
CA ARG A 25 -14.16 15.40 -3.08
C ARG A 25 -13.95 13.94 -3.47
N ARG A 26 -12.72 13.46 -3.33
CA ARG A 26 -12.42 12.03 -3.38
C ARG A 26 -13.03 11.45 -2.12
N ASN A 27 -14.18 10.81 -2.25
CA ASN A 27 -14.66 9.89 -1.23
C ASN A 27 -13.58 8.83 -1.08
N PHE A 28 -12.73 8.98 -0.06
CA PHE A 28 -11.93 7.88 0.44
C PHE A 28 -12.93 6.85 0.96
N PHE A 29 -13.31 5.91 0.09
CA PHE A 29 -13.97 4.68 0.47
C PHE A 29 -12.96 3.87 1.27
N ILE A 30 -12.77 4.28 2.52
CA ILE A 30 -12.08 3.51 3.54
C ILE A 30 -12.87 2.22 3.66
N LYS A 31 -12.33 1.13 3.13
CA LYS A 31 -13.04 -0.16 3.03
C LYS A 31 -13.32 -0.67 4.44
N LYS A 32 -14.59 -0.54 4.87
CA LYS A 32 -15.09 -0.90 6.21
C LYS A 32 -14.69 -2.30 6.67
N GLY A 33 -14.49 -3.25 5.75
CA GLY A 33 -14.12 -4.63 6.09
C GLY A 33 -12.72 -4.78 6.69
N LEU A 34 -11.75 -3.97 6.29
CA LEU A 34 -10.38 -4.05 6.81
C LEU A 34 -10.25 -3.34 8.16
N GLN A 35 -10.92 -2.19 8.28
CA GLN A 35 -11.04 -1.50 9.56
C GLN A 35 -11.83 -2.32 10.58
N SER A 36 -12.94 -2.95 10.20
CA SER A 36 -13.79 -3.71 11.14
C SER A 36 -13.06 -4.90 11.74
N LYS A 37 -12.27 -5.67 10.96
CA LYS A 37 -11.49 -6.79 11.50
C LYS A 37 -10.38 -6.34 12.45
N PHE A 38 -9.72 -5.24 12.12
CA PHE A 38 -8.68 -4.65 12.98
C PHE A 38 -9.27 -4.11 14.28
N ILE A 39 -10.36 -3.35 14.19
CA ILE A 39 -11.09 -2.80 15.33
C ILE A 39 -11.63 -3.93 16.21
N LEU A 40 -12.22 -4.98 15.62
CA LEU A 40 -12.75 -6.11 16.38
C LEU A 40 -11.63 -6.86 17.12
N GLY A 41 -10.50 -7.16 16.46
CA GLY A 41 -9.36 -7.81 17.09
C GLY A 41 -8.74 -6.97 18.21
N PHE A 42 -8.60 -5.66 17.99
CA PHE A 42 -8.14 -4.71 18.99
C PHE A 42 -9.09 -4.65 20.20
N THR A 43 -10.39 -4.52 19.94
CA THR A 43 -11.43 -4.48 20.99
C THR A 43 -11.42 -5.75 21.83
N VAL A 44 -11.35 -6.94 21.21
CA VAL A 44 -11.26 -8.22 21.94
C VAL A 44 -9.97 -8.32 22.74
N SER A 45 -8.83 -7.88 22.19
CA SER A 45 -7.55 -7.88 22.89
C SER A 45 -7.56 -6.96 24.12
N VAL A 46 -8.13 -5.76 23.99
CA VAL A 46 -8.24 -4.79 25.08
C VAL A 46 -9.22 -5.28 26.15
N LEU A 47 -10.38 -5.81 25.75
CA LEU A 47 -11.35 -6.41 26.67
C LEU A 47 -10.75 -7.62 27.40
N GLY A 48 -10.04 -8.50 26.70
CA GLY A 48 -9.36 -9.64 27.30
C GLY A 48 -8.30 -9.22 28.32
N GLY A 49 -7.45 -8.24 27.96
CA GLY A 49 -6.46 -7.69 28.88
C GLY A 49 -7.10 -7.02 30.11
N PHE A 50 -8.20 -6.29 29.90
CA PHE A 50 -8.97 -5.67 30.98
C PHE A 50 -9.61 -6.70 31.91
N LEU A 51 -10.22 -7.76 31.37
CA LEU A 51 -10.82 -8.84 32.17
C LEU A 51 -9.78 -9.60 32.98
N ILE A 52 -8.63 -9.92 32.38
CA ILE A 52 -7.52 -10.57 33.10
C ILE A 52 -7.00 -9.66 34.22
N ASN A 53 -6.83 -8.37 33.95
CA ASN A 53 -6.42 -7.40 34.97
C ASN A 53 -7.43 -7.33 36.12
N LEU A 54 -8.73 -7.22 35.79
CA LEU A 54 -9.81 -7.15 36.76
C LEU A 54 -9.88 -8.42 37.62
N LEU A 55 -9.66 -9.60 37.02
CA LEU A 55 -9.63 -10.88 37.73
C LEU A 55 -8.40 -10.99 38.65
N LEU A 56 -7.23 -10.53 38.20
CA LEU A 56 -6.02 -10.47 39.01
C LEU A 56 -6.18 -9.54 40.21
N VAL A 57 -6.69 -8.33 39.98
CA VAL A 57 -6.95 -7.35 41.04
C VAL A 57 -7.99 -7.88 42.01
N TYR A 58 -9.08 -8.47 41.53
CA TYR A 58 -10.10 -9.09 42.38
C TYR A 58 -9.51 -10.21 43.25
N TYR A 59 -8.76 -11.14 42.65
CA TYR A 59 -8.13 -12.24 43.39
C TYR A 59 -7.12 -11.73 44.43
N LEU A 60 -6.36 -10.68 44.10
CA LEU A 60 -5.38 -10.13 45.02
C LEU A 60 -6.03 -9.35 46.17
N ILE A 61 -7.06 -8.56 45.85
CA ILE A 61 -7.85 -7.81 46.85
C ILE A 61 -8.55 -8.79 47.79
N ASP A 62 -9.18 -9.86 47.27
CA ASP A 62 -9.86 -10.86 48.10
C ASP A 62 -8.88 -11.59 49.03
N ARG A 63 -7.67 -11.92 48.53
CA ARG A 63 -6.61 -12.54 49.33
C ARG A 63 -6.06 -11.59 50.41
N GLU A 64 -5.89 -10.31 50.09
CA GLU A 64 -5.34 -9.32 51.03
C GLU A 64 -6.39 -8.81 52.02
N LEU A 65 -7.61 -8.53 51.58
CA LEU A 65 -8.73 -8.20 52.47
C LEU A 65 -8.97 -9.35 53.44
N SER A 66 -8.96 -10.62 53.00
CA SER A 66 -9.11 -11.76 53.91
C SER A 66 -7.99 -11.85 54.95
N GLN A 67 -6.79 -11.34 54.66
CA GLN A 67 -5.68 -11.28 55.61
C GLN A 67 -5.72 -10.05 56.53
N GLU A 68 -6.22 -8.90 56.06
CA GLU A 68 -6.30 -7.68 56.86
C GLU A 68 -7.59 -7.58 57.68
N LEU A 69 -8.74 -8.08 57.21
CA LEU A 69 -9.98 -8.15 57.98
C LEU A 69 -9.85 -9.06 59.21
N PHE A 70 -8.96 -10.06 59.16
CA PHE A 70 -8.56 -10.85 60.32
C PHE A 70 -7.68 -10.08 61.33
N LYS A 71 -7.07 -8.97 60.91
CA LYS A 71 -6.19 -8.11 61.72
C LYS A 71 -6.89 -6.88 62.30
N ILE A 72 -8.04 -6.46 61.75
CA ILE A 72 -8.77 -5.23 62.13
C ILE A 72 -9.58 -5.38 63.43
N HIS A 73 -9.33 -6.38 64.27
CA HIS A 73 -9.94 -6.34 65.60
C HIS A 73 -9.37 -5.25 66.52
N LEU A 74 -8.27 -4.55 66.16
CA LEU A 74 -7.75 -3.44 66.96
C LEU A 74 -6.97 -2.41 66.13
N LYS A 75 -7.34 -1.14 66.35
CA LYS A 75 -6.52 0.08 66.23
C LYS A 75 -6.74 0.96 64.99
N ILE A 76 -7.38 2.10 65.24
CA ILE A 76 -7.54 3.26 64.36
C ILE A 76 -6.13 3.79 64.01
N GLN A 77 -5.70 3.61 62.77
CA GLN A 77 -4.49 4.21 62.21
C GLN A 77 -4.86 5.14 61.05
N THR A 78 -4.19 6.29 61.00
CA THR A 78 -4.39 7.39 60.07
C THR A 78 -4.29 6.96 58.60
N THR A 79 -5.24 7.43 57.79
CA THR A 79 -5.49 7.04 56.39
C THR A 79 -4.28 7.16 55.46
N SER A 80 -3.30 8.01 55.79
CA SER A 80 -2.07 8.23 55.01
C SER A 80 -1.02 7.13 55.16
N GLU A 81 -0.91 6.47 56.32
CA GLU A 81 0.03 5.34 56.52
C GLU A 81 -0.46 4.06 55.83
N ILE A 82 -1.78 3.92 55.66
CA ILE A 82 -2.41 2.78 54.99
C ILE A 82 -2.39 2.96 53.45
N ALA A 83 -2.49 4.19 52.96
CA ALA A 83 -2.52 4.46 51.52
C ALA A 83 -1.20 4.15 50.80
N GLY A 84 -0.05 4.34 51.45
CA GLY A 84 1.28 4.09 50.89
C GLY A 84 1.50 2.64 50.41
N PRO A 85 1.33 1.61 51.27
CA PRO A 85 1.50 0.21 50.86
C PRO A 85 0.45 -0.22 49.83
N VAL A 86 -0.77 0.30 49.90
CA VAL A 86 -1.83 0.01 48.91
C VAL A 86 -1.47 0.56 47.54
N LEU A 87 -0.97 1.80 47.45
CA LEU A 87 -0.53 2.42 46.19
C LEU A 87 0.67 1.68 45.57
N TRP A 88 1.64 1.24 46.39
CA TRP A 88 2.78 0.47 45.89
C TRP A 88 2.33 -0.88 45.31
N LYS A 89 1.41 -1.57 45.99
CA LYS A 89 0.83 -2.84 45.49
C LYS A 89 0.02 -2.63 44.22
N LEU A 90 -0.81 -1.58 44.15
CA LEU A 90 -1.55 -1.23 42.94
C LEU A 90 -0.62 -0.90 41.77
N GLY A 91 0.43 -0.12 41.99
CA GLY A 91 1.46 0.17 40.99
C GLY A 91 2.18 -1.09 40.51
N ALA A 92 2.55 -1.97 41.44
CA ALA A 92 3.23 -3.23 41.14
C ALA A 92 2.39 -4.19 40.28
N ILE A 93 1.07 -4.06 40.24
CA ILE A 93 0.16 -4.90 39.43
C ILE A 93 -0.21 -4.18 38.13
N THR A 94 -0.60 -2.90 38.23
CA THR A 94 -1.08 -2.12 37.10
C THR A 94 0.01 -1.86 36.06
N VAL A 95 1.24 -1.58 36.50
CA VAL A 95 2.36 -1.31 35.59
C VAL A 95 2.71 -2.53 34.73
N PRO A 96 2.94 -3.73 35.29
CA PRO A 96 3.15 -4.93 34.47
C PRO A 96 1.96 -5.26 33.57
N CYS A 97 0.73 -5.02 34.03
CA CYS A 97 -0.45 -5.32 33.23
C CYS A 97 -0.56 -4.39 32.00
N ILE A 98 -0.23 -3.09 32.16
CA ILE A 98 -0.16 -2.14 31.05
C ILE A 98 0.96 -2.53 30.08
N ILE A 99 2.13 -2.92 30.59
CA ILE A 99 3.26 -3.37 29.77
C ILE A 99 2.88 -4.62 28.97
N ALA A 100 2.24 -5.60 29.61
CA ALA A 100 1.77 -6.81 28.96
C ALA A 100 0.75 -6.51 27.86
N ALA A 101 -0.23 -5.62 28.13
CA ALA A 101 -1.21 -5.20 27.13
C ALA A 101 -0.54 -4.49 25.94
N ALA A 102 0.41 -3.58 26.21
CA ALA A 102 1.17 -2.89 25.17
C ALA A 102 2.00 -3.87 24.32
N TYR A 103 2.64 -4.85 24.95
CA TYR A 103 3.40 -5.89 24.27
C TYR A 103 2.53 -6.73 23.36
N VAL A 104 1.36 -7.18 23.83
CA VAL A 104 0.41 -7.96 23.05
C VAL A 104 -0.07 -7.16 21.83
N ILE A 105 -0.49 -5.91 22.02
CA ILE A 105 -0.93 -5.04 20.93
C ILE A 105 0.20 -4.83 19.92
N GLY A 106 1.40 -4.50 20.40
CA GLY A 106 2.58 -4.32 19.55
C GLY A 106 2.91 -5.58 18.74
N TYR A 107 2.89 -6.75 19.38
CA TYR A 107 3.14 -8.03 18.72
C TYR A 107 2.14 -8.32 17.60
N TYR A 108 0.83 -8.14 17.84
CA TYR A 108 -0.18 -8.37 16.82
C TYR A 108 -0.08 -7.38 15.65
N LEU A 109 0.20 -6.11 15.93
CA LEU A 109 0.44 -5.10 14.90
C LEU A 109 1.66 -5.46 14.04
N THR A 110 2.78 -5.79 14.69
CA THR A 110 4.02 -6.15 13.99
C THR A 110 3.83 -7.40 13.15
N LYS A 111 3.25 -8.48 13.70
CA LYS A 111 3.03 -9.73 12.95
C LYS A 111 2.08 -9.56 11.77
N GLY A 112 1.03 -8.73 11.93
CA GLY A 112 0.10 -8.44 10.84
C GLY A 112 0.71 -7.67 9.67
N VAL A 113 1.81 -6.93 9.88
CA VAL A 113 2.48 -6.13 8.85
C VAL A 113 3.73 -6.83 8.30
N GLU A 114 4.46 -7.57 9.13
CA GLU A 114 5.72 -8.24 8.75
C GLU A 114 5.50 -9.27 7.63
N GLU A 115 4.49 -10.14 7.77
CA GLU A 115 4.19 -11.19 6.80
C GLU A 115 3.85 -10.66 5.38
N PRO A 116 2.94 -9.68 5.20
CA PRO A 116 2.68 -9.12 3.88
C PRO A 116 3.87 -8.32 3.34
N LEU A 117 4.70 -7.73 4.19
CA LEU A 117 5.89 -6.99 3.77
C LEU A 117 6.96 -7.93 3.20
N LEU A 118 7.22 -9.06 3.87
CA LEU A 118 8.16 -10.07 3.38
C LEU A 118 7.68 -10.70 2.07
N ALA A 119 6.38 -10.98 1.95
CA ALA A 119 5.79 -11.44 0.69
C ALA A 119 5.94 -10.41 -0.43
N PHE A 120 5.76 -9.12 -0.12
CA PHE A 120 5.98 -8.01 -1.05
C PHE A 120 7.44 -7.93 -1.50
N GLU A 121 8.39 -7.96 -0.57
CA GLU A 121 9.82 -7.95 -0.87
C GLU A 121 10.22 -9.11 -1.80
N ALA A 122 9.78 -10.33 -1.48
CA ALA A 122 10.06 -11.51 -2.29
C ALA A 122 9.47 -11.38 -3.71
N ALA A 123 8.25 -10.86 -3.84
CA ALA A 123 7.61 -10.64 -5.14
C ALA A 123 8.36 -9.57 -5.95
N VAL A 124 8.70 -8.42 -5.35
CA VAL A 124 9.47 -7.35 -5.99
C VAL A 124 10.83 -7.86 -6.45
N LYS A 125 11.54 -8.64 -5.62
CA LYS A 125 12.85 -9.19 -5.96
C LYS A 125 12.78 -10.15 -7.15
N LYS A 126 11.71 -10.93 -7.28
CA LYS A 126 11.48 -11.82 -8.43
C LYS A 126 11.08 -11.04 -9.69
N THR A 127 10.18 -10.06 -9.56
CA THR A 127 9.81 -9.16 -10.66
C THR A 127 11.00 -8.35 -11.17
N GLY A 128 11.88 -7.89 -10.29
CA GLY A 128 13.14 -7.23 -10.67
C GLY A 128 14.14 -8.13 -11.40
N LYS A 129 14.03 -9.47 -11.25
CA LYS A 129 14.80 -10.45 -12.00
C LYS A 129 14.15 -10.82 -13.35
N GLY A 130 13.02 -10.21 -13.70
CA GLY A 130 12.29 -10.50 -14.94
C GLY A 130 11.26 -11.63 -14.84
N ASP A 131 10.98 -12.16 -13.63
CA ASP A 131 9.86 -13.09 -13.42
C ASP A 131 8.58 -12.32 -13.06
N PHE A 132 7.73 -12.11 -14.07
CA PHE A 132 6.44 -11.43 -13.94
C PHE A 132 5.28 -12.36 -13.56
N THR A 133 5.52 -13.66 -13.38
CA THR A 133 4.44 -14.63 -13.06
C THR A 133 3.95 -14.50 -11.62
N GLN A 134 4.78 -13.90 -10.75
CA GLN A 134 4.52 -13.76 -9.32
C GLN A 134 3.42 -12.74 -9.07
N LYS A 135 2.39 -13.15 -8.34
CA LYS A 135 1.28 -12.29 -7.91
C LYS A 135 1.24 -12.23 -6.40
N LEU A 136 1.01 -11.03 -5.88
CA LEU A 136 0.75 -10.87 -4.47
C LEU A 136 -0.65 -11.37 -4.11
N PRO A 137 -0.77 -12.12 -2.99
CA PRO A 137 -2.07 -12.61 -2.54
C PRO A 137 -2.96 -11.43 -2.14
N LYS A 138 -4.24 -11.50 -2.51
CA LYS A 138 -5.27 -10.49 -2.18
C LYS A 138 -5.51 -10.33 -0.67
N LYS A 139 -4.92 -11.19 0.17
CA LYS A 139 -5.02 -11.15 1.63
C LYS A 139 -4.13 -10.08 2.28
N ALA A 140 -3.16 -9.51 1.55
CA ALA A 140 -2.34 -8.45 2.13
C ALA A 140 -3.19 -7.20 2.41
N PRO A 141 -2.92 -6.49 3.51
CA PRO A 141 -3.71 -5.33 3.89
C PRO A 141 -3.61 -4.20 2.86
N GLY A 142 -4.76 -3.57 2.57
CA GLY A 142 -4.84 -2.42 1.68
C GLY A 142 -4.95 -2.77 0.19
N GLU A 143 -4.52 -1.84 -0.66
CA GLU A 143 -4.60 -1.94 -2.13
C GLU A 143 -3.26 -2.30 -2.78
N LEU A 144 -2.21 -2.49 -1.97
CA LEU A 144 -0.85 -2.78 -2.43
C LEU A 144 -0.78 -3.99 -3.39
N PRO A 145 -1.46 -5.13 -3.11
CA PRO A 145 -1.46 -6.26 -4.05
C PRO A 145 -2.10 -5.92 -5.39
N VAL A 146 -3.11 -5.04 -5.39
CA VAL A 146 -3.82 -4.65 -6.62
C VAL A 146 -2.91 -3.80 -7.50
N PHE A 147 -2.26 -2.80 -6.92
CA PHE A 147 -1.34 -1.94 -7.65
C PHE A 147 -0.10 -2.70 -8.14
N PHE A 148 0.48 -3.55 -7.28
CA PHE A 148 1.63 -4.37 -7.66
C PHE A 148 1.27 -5.34 -8.78
N ASN A 149 0.18 -6.12 -8.65
CA ASN A 149 -0.21 -7.07 -9.70
C ASN A 149 -0.55 -6.36 -11.02
N LYS A 150 -1.10 -5.14 -10.97
CA LYS A 150 -1.35 -4.32 -12.16
C LYS A 150 -0.03 -3.87 -12.80
N MET A 151 0.95 -3.44 -12.00
CA MET A 151 2.28 -3.07 -12.46
C MET A 151 2.98 -4.25 -13.12
N THR A 152 3.03 -5.41 -12.44
CA THR A 152 3.65 -6.64 -12.95
C THR A 152 3.01 -7.08 -14.27
N SER A 153 1.67 -7.04 -14.38
CA SER A 153 0.98 -7.38 -15.62
C SER A 153 1.25 -6.39 -16.76
N SER A 154 1.39 -5.09 -16.47
CA SER A 154 1.78 -4.12 -17.49
C SER A 154 3.20 -4.36 -17.98
N LEU A 155 4.14 -4.65 -17.08
CA LEU A 155 5.53 -4.98 -17.43
C LEU A 155 5.61 -6.26 -18.26
N GLU A 156 4.88 -7.31 -17.86
CA GLU A 156 4.78 -8.57 -18.59
C GLU A 156 4.32 -8.34 -20.04
N LYS A 157 3.28 -7.53 -20.23
CA LYS A 157 2.75 -7.19 -21.56
C LYS A 157 3.79 -6.44 -22.41
N THR A 158 4.47 -5.47 -21.83
CA THR A 158 5.49 -4.73 -22.58
C THR A 158 6.67 -5.62 -22.94
N PHE A 159 7.17 -6.46 -22.02
CA PHE A 159 8.26 -7.39 -22.31
C PHE A 159 7.86 -8.44 -23.36
N THR A 160 6.62 -8.92 -23.32
CA THR A 160 6.09 -9.86 -24.33
C THR A 160 6.03 -9.19 -25.69
N ALA A 161 5.50 -7.95 -25.78
CA ALA A 161 5.47 -7.20 -27.03
C ALA A 161 6.88 -6.94 -27.61
N VAL A 162 7.86 -6.64 -26.76
CA VAL A 162 9.27 -6.50 -27.17
C VAL A 162 9.82 -7.82 -27.71
N LYS A 163 9.55 -8.93 -27.01
CA LYS A 163 10.00 -10.27 -27.40
C LYS A 163 9.38 -10.72 -28.73
N ASP A 164 8.08 -10.50 -28.91
CA ASP A 164 7.36 -10.86 -30.13
C ASP A 164 7.90 -10.07 -31.32
N ALA A 165 8.07 -8.74 -31.16
CA ALA A 165 8.66 -7.90 -32.20
C ALA A 165 10.11 -8.30 -32.53
N SER A 166 10.91 -8.69 -31.54
CA SER A 166 12.27 -9.20 -31.77
C SER A 166 12.26 -10.51 -32.56
N SER A 167 11.38 -11.45 -32.21
CA SER A 167 11.21 -12.72 -32.95
C SER A 167 10.75 -12.47 -34.39
N ASP A 168 9.85 -11.51 -34.61
CA ASP A 168 9.38 -11.17 -35.95
C ASP A 168 10.48 -10.54 -36.81
N ILE A 169 11.32 -9.67 -36.22
CA ILE A 169 12.50 -9.12 -36.88
C ILE A 169 13.50 -10.23 -37.22
N GLU A 170 13.77 -11.15 -36.29
CA GLU A 170 14.71 -12.25 -36.48
C GLU A 170 14.25 -13.19 -37.62
N LYS A 171 12.99 -13.61 -37.62
CA LYS A 171 12.38 -14.38 -38.72
C LYS A 171 12.45 -13.64 -40.05
N THR A 172 12.22 -12.34 -40.04
CA THR A 172 12.29 -11.52 -41.26
C THR A 172 13.73 -11.47 -41.78
N CYS A 173 14.72 -11.29 -40.90
CA CYS A 173 16.14 -11.34 -41.26
C CYS A 173 16.58 -12.71 -41.79
N GLU A 174 16.14 -13.81 -41.19
CA GLU A 174 16.42 -15.17 -41.69
C GLU A 174 15.83 -15.41 -43.08
N SER A 175 14.59 -14.95 -43.30
CA SER A 175 13.93 -15.07 -44.61
C SER A 175 14.64 -14.23 -45.69
N LEU A 176 15.09 -13.03 -45.33
CA LEU A 176 15.93 -12.15 -46.17
C LEU A 176 17.27 -12.81 -46.49
N TYR A 177 17.95 -13.33 -45.47
CA TYR A 177 19.24 -14.01 -45.63
C TYR A 177 19.12 -15.20 -46.58
N THR A 178 18.09 -16.03 -46.40
CA THR A 178 17.81 -17.18 -47.27
C THR A 178 17.48 -16.75 -48.70
N ALA A 179 16.67 -15.70 -48.87
CA ALA A 179 16.31 -15.17 -50.18
C ALA A 179 17.53 -14.60 -50.95
N VAL A 180 18.49 -14.01 -50.24
CA VAL A 180 19.72 -13.45 -50.81
C VAL A 180 20.76 -14.54 -51.11
N SER A 181 20.86 -15.59 -50.30
CA SER A 181 21.88 -16.64 -50.44
C SER A 181 21.53 -17.75 -51.44
N VAL A 182 20.25 -17.96 -51.77
CA VAL A 182 19.79 -19.06 -52.65
C VAL A 182 19.79 -18.71 -54.17
N THR A 183 20.43 -17.62 -54.59
CA THR A 183 20.71 -17.34 -56.01
C THR A 183 19.48 -17.04 -56.88
N ARG A 184 18.85 -15.87 -56.67
CA ARG A 184 17.97 -15.18 -57.63
C ARG A 184 18.10 -13.67 -57.45
N PRO A 185 17.76 -12.82 -58.45
CA PRO A 185 17.68 -11.40 -58.21
C PRO A 185 16.64 -11.15 -57.12
N PHE A 186 17.11 -10.64 -55.98
CA PHE A 186 16.29 -10.23 -54.87
C PHE A 186 15.21 -9.26 -55.38
N SER A 187 13.95 -9.70 -55.37
CA SER A 187 12.87 -8.94 -55.98
C SER A 187 12.57 -7.71 -55.13
N ARG A 188 12.37 -6.55 -55.75
CA ARG A 188 11.97 -5.30 -55.09
C ARG A 188 10.72 -5.50 -54.22
N ALA A 189 9.80 -6.36 -54.64
CA ALA A 189 8.61 -6.69 -53.86
C ALA A 189 8.92 -7.42 -52.53
N GLN A 190 9.95 -8.26 -52.48
CA GLN A 190 10.39 -8.94 -51.25
C GLN A 190 11.09 -7.97 -50.30
N ALA A 191 11.83 -7.01 -50.86
CA ALA A 191 12.42 -5.91 -50.09
C ALA A 191 11.34 -5.04 -49.43
N GLU A 192 10.32 -4.66 -50.20
CA GLU A 192 9.22 -3.82 -49.72
C GLU A 192 8.36 -4.53 -48.66
N ASP A 193 8.06 -5.83 -48.84
CA ASP A 193 7.33 -6.63 -47.83
C ASP A 193 8.12 -6.77 -46.52
N ALA A 194 9.43 -7.05 -46.60
CA ALA A 194 10.27 -7.12 -45.41
C ALA A 194 10.39 -5.77 -44.69
N LEU A 195 10.54 -4.68 -45.45
CA LEU A 195 10.56 -3.32 -44.89
C LEU A 195 9.24 -2.98 -44.21
N GLN A 196 8.11 -3.37 -44.81
CA GLN A 196 6.79 -3.15 -44.26
C GLN A 196 6.60 -3.91 -42.93
N LYS A 197 7.00 -5.19 -42.88
CA LYS A 197 6.96 -6.02 -41.65
C LYS A 197 7.84 -5.47 -40.53
N VAL A 198 9.05 -5.01 -40.84
CA VAL A 198 9.93 -4.38 -39.84
C VAL A 198 9.35 -3.05 -39.37
N SER A 199 8.75 -2.27 -40.28
CA SER A 199 8.13 -0.98 -39.91
C SER A 199 6.91 -1.15 -39.01
N SER A 200 6.08 -2.17 -39.24
CA SER A 200 4.90 -2.45 -38.41
C SER A 200 5.30 -3.00 -37.04
N ALA A 201 6.30 -3.91 -36.98
CA ALA A 201 6.87 -4.38 -35.73
C ALA A 201 7.45 -3.22 -34.91
N ARG A 202 8.18 -2.30 -35.55
CA ARG A 202 8.71 -1.08 -34.91
C ARG A 202 7.59 -0.17 -34.38
N ALA A 203 6.51 0.02 -35.13
CA ALA A 203 5.38 0.83 -34.71
C ALA A 203 4.68 0.25 -33.47
N GLY A 204 4.45 -1.07 -33.44
CA GLY A 204 3.88 -1.76 -32.27
C GLY A 204 4.77 -1.69 -31.03
N LEU A 205 6.10 -1.78 -31.23
CA LEU A 205 7.10 -1.56 -30.18
C LEU A 205 7.04 -0.12 -29.64
N HIS A 206 6.99 0.87 -30.53
CA HIS A 206 6.92 2.28 -30.14
C HIS A 206 5.64 2.57 -29.35
N GLU A 207 4.49 2.03 -29.75
CA GLU A 207 3.24 2.17 -28.99
C GLU A 207 3.36 1.56 -27.59
N SER A 208 3.92 0.36 -27.48
CA SER A 208 4.09 -0.34 -26.20
C SER A 208 5.08 0.37 -25.28
N LEU A 209 6.16 0.93 -25.84
CA LEU A 209 7.17 1.69 -25.10
C LEU A 209 6.67 3.08 -24.71
N SER A 210 5.82 3.73 -25.52
CA SER A 210 5.24 5.05 -25.20
C SER A 210 4.40 5.05 -23.91
N LYS A 211 3.92 3.87 -23.49
CA LYS A 211 3.17 3.66 -22.24
C LYS A 211 4.08 3.67 -21.02
N ILE A 212 5.39 3.46 -21.19
CA ILE A 212 6.40 3.59 -20.14
C ILE A 212 6.96 5.01 -20.23
N LYS A 213 6.58 5.87 -19.28
CA LYS A 213 7.29 7.13 -19.06
C LYS A 213 8.61 6.80 -18.36
N VAL A 214 9.70 6.90 -19.11
CA VAL A 214 11.06 6.97 -18.58
C VAL A 214 11.36 8.42 -18.21
#